data_AF-B9BQI7-F1
#
_entry.id   AF-B9BQI7-F1
#
_cell.length_a   1.000
_cell.length_b   1.000
_cell.length_c   1.000
_cell.angle_alpha   90.00
_cell.angle_beta   90.00
_cell.angle_gamma   90.00
#
_symmetry.space_group_name_H-M   'P 1'
#
loop_
_entity.id
_entity.type
_entity.pdbx_description
1 polymer ?
#
loop_
_entity_poly.entity_id
_entity_poly.type
_entity_poly.pdbx_seq_one_letter_code
_entity_poly.pdbx_strand_id
1 'polypeptide(L)' 'MGKPAAAEKISDAEWLRRCAARFVQRAGVEQRIADSFAEAAFENVADFGFENDPEGAADCEMSYWSE' A
#
# COMPACT_ATOMS: atom_id res chain seq x y z
N MET A 1 -15.15 31.01 -4.39
CA MET A 1 -14.09 30.16 -4.97
C MET A 1 -13.36 29.48 -3.82
N GLY A 2 -13.68 28.22 -3.55
CA GLY A 2 -12.98 27.44 -2.52
C GLY A 2 -11.59 27.06 -3.04
N LYS A 3 -10.54 27.31 -2.26
CA LYS A 3 -9.19 26.81 -2.54
C LYS A 3 -9.25 25.29 -2.71
N PRO A 4 -8.54 24.67 -3.67
CA PRO A 4 -8.34 23.24 -3.61
C PRO A 4 -7.54 22.98 -2.33
N ALA A 5 -8.11 22.22 -1.40
CA ALA A 5 -7.33 21.68 -0.30
C ALA A 5 -6.21 20.88 -0.95
N ALA A 6 -4.95 21.27 -0.72
CA ALA A 6 -3.82 20.41 -1.05
C ALA A 6 -4.15 19.06 -0.40
N ALA A 7 -4.29 18.01 -1.20
CA ALA A 7 -4.51 16.67 -0.67
C ALA A 7 -3.41 16.43 0.37
N GLU A 8 -3.79 16.28 1.64
CA GLU A 8 -2.83 15.99 2.69
C GLU A 8 -2.09 14.74 2.26
N LYS A 9 -0.76 14.85 2.09
CA LYS A 9 0.07 13.68 1.84
C LYS A 9 -0.14 12.73 3.02
N ILE A 10 -0.62 11.54 2.70
CA ILE A 10 -0.73 10.42 3.63
C ILE A 10 0.63 10.20 4.32
N SER A 11 0.63 9.95 5.62
CA SER A 11 1.87 9.64 6.33
C SER A 11 2.32 8.21 6.05
N ASP A 12 3.62 7.95 6.14
CA ASP A 12 4.20 6.61 5.94
C ASP A 12 3.52 5.56 6.85
N ALA A 13 3.24 5.91 8.11
CA ALA A 13 2.56 5.02 9.06
C ALA A 13 1.09 4.73 8.69
N GLU A 14 0.42 5.66 8.00
CA GLU A 14 -0.93 5.43 7.45
C GLU A 14 -0.84 4.59 6.18
N TRP A 15 0.18 4.82 5.35
CA TRP A 15 0.44 4.05 4.14
C TRP A 15 0.61 2.57 4.44
N LEU A 16 1.59 2.25 5.30
CA LEU A 16 1.94 0.88 5.67
C LEU A 16 0.73 0.15 6.25
N ARG A 17 -0.07 0.84 7.08
CA ARG A 17 -1.29 0.25 7.66
C ARG A 17 -2.33 -0.10 6.60
N ARG A 18 -2.52 0.75 5.59
CA ARG A 18 -3.48 0.49 4.50
C ARG A 18 -3.02 -0.67 3.61
N CYS A 19 -1.74 -0.71 3.26
CA CYS A 19 -1.15 -1.85 2.55
C CYS A 19 -1.31 -3.16 3.33
N ALA A 20 -0.91 -3.18 4.61
CA ALA A 20 -0.99 -4.38 5.44
C ALA A 20 -2.43 -4.89 5.58
N ALA A 21 -3.38 -3.98 5.81
CA ALA A 21 -4.80 -4.33 5.85
C ALA A 21 -5.27 -4.98 4.53
N ARG A 22 -4.78 -4.50 3.38
CA ARG A 22 -5.10 -5.05 2.06
C ARG A 22 -4.58 -6.48 1.90
N PHE A 23 -3.33 -6.74 2.30
CA PHE A 23 -2.74 -8.08 2.27
C PHE A 23 -3.49 -9.06 3.18
N VAL A 24 -3.85 -8.65 4.40
CA VAL A 24 -4.67 -9.48 5.30
C VAL A 24 -6.03 -9.78 4.67
N GLN A 25 -6.72 -8.77 4.15
CA GLN A 25 -8.09 -8.91 3.64
C GLN A 25 -8.17 -9.72 2.35
N ARG A 26 -7.18 -9.61 1.46
CA ARG A 26 -7.25 -10.20 0.11
C ARG A 26 -6.40 -11.45 -0.06
N ALA A 27 -5.19 -11.47 0.50
CA ALA A 27 -4.33 -12.66 0.45
C ALA A 27 -4.49 -13.58 1.67
N GLY A 28 -5.20 -13.15 2.70
CA GLY A 28 -5.43 -13.97 3.91
C GLY A 28 -4.16 -14.26 4.70
N VAL A 29 -3.11 -13.45 4.53
CA VAL A 29 -1.85 -13.61 5.25
C VAL A 29 -1.97 -13.09 6.68
N GLU A 30 -1.17 -13.63 7.60
CA GLU A 30 -1.12 -13.13 8.97
C GLU A 30 -0.62 -11.67 9.02
N GLN A 31 -1.09 -10.91 10.02
CA GLN A 31 -0.74 -9.49 10.17
C GLN A 31 0.77 -9.24 10.13
N ARG A 32 1.57 -10.05 10.82
CA ARG A 32 3.04 -9.91 10.83
C ARG A 32 3.64 -10.06 9.43
N ILE A 33 3.10 -10.96 8.61
CA ILE A 33 3.54 -11.17 7.22
C ILE A 33 3.07 -9.99 6.35
N ALA A 34 1.83 -9.55 6.55
CA ALA A 34 1.26 -8.38 5.88
C ALA A 34 2.06 -7.09 6.14
N ASP A 35 2.57 -6.91 7.35
CA ASP A 35 3.40 -5.76 7.71
C ASP A 35 4.71 -5.75 6.92
N SER A 36 5.37 -6.92 6.80
CA SER A 36 6.58 -7.06 5.96
C SER A 36 6.31 -6.81 4.48
N PHE A 37 5.17 -7.26 3.95
CA PHE A 37 4.79 -6.99 2.56
C PHE A 37 4.41 -5.52 2.34
N ALA A 38 3.82 -4.87 3.33
CA ALA A 38 3.54 -3.44 3.28
C ALA A 38 4.81 -2.59 3.22
N GLU A 39 5.84 -2.96 3.99
CA GLU A 39 7.16 -2.33 3.93
C GLU A 39 7.78 -2.49 2.53
N ALA A 40 7.79 -3.70 1.99
CA ALA A 40 8.30 -3.97 0.64
C ALA A 40 7.54 -3.17 -0.44
N ALA A 41 6.21 -3.13 -0.38
CA ALA A 41 5.40 -2.36 -1.33
C ALA A 41 5.64 -0.85 -1.21
N PHE A 42 5.89 -0.34 -0.01
CA PHE A 42 6.21 1.07 0.22
C PHE A 42 7.60 1.43 -0.33
N GLU A 43 8.61 0.59 -0.12
CA GLU A 43 9.96 0.83 -0.64
C GLU A 43 10.01 0.86 -2.17
N ASN A 44 9.19 0.04 -2.83
CA ASN A 44 9.16 -0.06 -4.30
C ASN A 44 8.06 0.81 -4.94
N VAL A 45 7.34 1.62 -4.16
CA VAL A 45 6.15 2.36 -4.62
C VAL A 45 6.44 3.32 -5.78
N ALA A 46 7.64 3.94 -5.77
CA ALA A 46 8.08 4.87 -6.81
C ALA A 46 8.37 4.15 -8.13
N ASP A 47 8.87 2.92 -8.07
CA ASP A 47 9.22 2.12 -9.24
C ASP A 47 7.99 1.57 -9.95
N PHE A 48 6.92 1.27 -9.19
CA PHE A 48 5.66 0.77 -9.73
C PHE A 48 4.65 1.89 -10.09
N GLY A 49 4.95 3.16 -9.80
CA GLY A 49 4.08 4.29 -10.14
C GLY A 49 2.86 4.45 -9.23
N PHE A 50 2.91 3.91 -8.01
CA PHE A 50 1.79 3.93 -7.05
C PHE A 50 2.01 4.93 -5.89
N GLU A 51 2.83 5.98 -6.06
CA GLU A 51 3.29 6.89 -4.96
C GLU A 51 2.19 7.54 -4.10
N ASN A 52 0.94 7.51 -4.55
CA ASN A 52 -0.22 7.98 -3.79
C ASN A 52 -1.36 6.95 -3.64
N ASP A 53 -1.11 5.68 -3.99
CA ASP A 53 -2.06 4.58 -3.97
C ASP A 53 -1.50 3.31 -3.25
N PRO A 54 -1.57 3.25 -1.91
CA PRO A 54 -1.10 2.09 -1.14
C PRO A 54 -1.86 0.80 -1.49
N GLU A 55 -3.16 0.90 -1.75
CA GLU A 55 -3.97 -0.27 -2.06
C GLU A 55 -3.65 -0.83 -3.45
N GLY A 56 -3.41 0.05 -4.43
CA GLY A 56 -2.92 -0.33 -5.75
C GLY A 56 -1.53 -0.98 -5.70
N ALA A 57 -0.61 -0.44 -4.90
CA ALA A 57 0.71 -1.04 -4.70
C ALA A 57 0.61 -2.46 -4.11
N ALA A 58 -0.21 -2.65 -3.07
CA ALA A 58 -0.43 -3.96 -2.47
C ALA A 58 -1.13 -4.94 -3.42
N ASP A 59 -2.12 -4.48 -4.19
CA ASP A 59 -2.79 -5.31 -5.20
C ASP A 59 -1.82 -5.71 -6.32
N CYS A 60 -0.93 -4.80 -6.75
CA CYS A 60 0.11 -5.09 -7.73
C CYS A 60 1.10 -6.13 -7.21
N GLU A 61 1.58 -5.99 -5.98
CA GLU A 61 2.45 -6.96 -5.32
C GLU A 61 1.80 -8.35 -5.27
N MET A 62 0.55 -8.44 -4.80
CA MET A 62 -0.19 -9.71 -4.76
C MET A 62 -0.42 -10.34 -6.14
N SER A 63 -0.47 -9.53 -7.21
CA SER A 63 -0.66 -10.05 -8.56
C SER A 63 0.50 -10.95 -9.02
N TYR A 64 1.69 -10.79 -8.42
CA TYR A 64 2.87 -11.60 -8.71
C TYR A 64 2.95 -12.89 -7.87
N TRP A 65 2.10 -13.05 -6.86
CA TRP A 65 2.15 -14.22 -5.97
C TRP A 65 1.46 -15.46 -6.56
N SER A 66 0.76 -15.30 -7.69
CA SER A 66 0.15 -16.41 -8.42
C SER A 66 1.05 -16.89 -9.56
N GLU A 67 1.76 -17.99 -9.26
CA GLU A 67 1.99 -19.15 -10.15
C GLU A 67 1.71 -20.43 -9.36
#